data_AF-A0A538FYR8-F1
#
_entry.id   AF-A0A538FYR8-F1
#
_cell.length_a   1.000
_cell.length_b   1.000
_cell.length_c   1.000
_cell.angle_alpha   90.00
_cell.angle_beta   90.00
_cell.angle_gamma   90.00
#
_symmetry.space_group_name_H-M   'P 1'
#
loop_
_entity.id
_entity.type
_entity.pdbx_description
1 polymer ?
#
loop_
_entity_poly.entity_id
_entity_poly.type
_entity_poly.pdbx_seq_one_letter_code
_entity_poly.pdbx_strand_id
1 'polypeptide(L)'
;MRLAAFGVAAALALAVAPARDSTRAIRFENRILGYTVLLPPGWHAAVIPDDGSATIASYRPRSVYHIAVKPPRGETWIRLYDEGPLWSNDAARRYSPLPSSLPRVHPYEGFGPARQLNFRLDGHAFLAFVKGKPRGDVLSMLASIRLTARGRALALV
;
A
#
# COMPACT_ATOMS: atom_id res chain seq x y z
N MET A 1 37.79 19.90 -23.97
CA MET A 1 36.39 19.42 -23.78
C MET A 1 36.38 18.43 -22.63
N ARG A 2 35.75 18.78 -21.50
CA ARG A 2 35.57 17.88 -20.33
C ARG A 2 34.07 17.57 -20.24
N LEU A 3 33.68 16.35 -20.55
CA LEU A 3 32.31 15.86 -20.38
C LEU A 3 32.11 15.53 -18.89
N ALA A 4 31.23 16.29 -18.25
CA ALA A 4 30.84 16.10 -16.86
C ALA A 4 30.01 14.82 -16.73
N ALA A 5 30.45 13.91 -15.88
CA ALA A 5 29.70 12.73 -15.49
C ALA A 5 28.52 13.16 -14.61
N PHE A 6 27.30 12.97 -15.11
CA PHE A 6 26.09 13.07 -14.28
C PHE A 6 26.04 11.86 -13.34
N GLY A 7 26.48 12.06 -12.11
CA GLY A 7 26.28 11.11 -11.02
C GLY A 7 24.80 11.05 -10.65
N VAL A 8 24.14 9.94 -10.97
CA VAL A 8 22.81 9.62 -10.46
C VAL A 8 22.96 9.26 -8.98
N ALA A 9 22.69 10.23 -8.09
CA ALA A 9 22.60 9.97 -6.67
C ALA A 9 21.35 9.10 -6.41
N ALA A 10 21.55 7.81 -6.15
CA ALA A 10 20.53 6.91 -5.66
C ALA A 10 20.05 7.40 -4.29
N ALA A 11 18.88 8.05 -4.25
CA ALA A 11 18.24 8.40 -2.99
C ALA A 11 17.74 7.12 -2.32
N LEU A 12 18.56 6.55 -1.43
CA LEU A 12 18.10 5.55 -0.46
C LEU A 12 16.98 6.18 0.37
N ALA A 13 15.74 5.77 0.11
CA ALA A 13 14.61 6.09 0.96
C ALA A 13 14.78 5.35 2.30
N LEU A 14 15.45 5.99 3.26
CA LEU A 14 15.43 5.55 4.65
C LEU A 14 13.99 5.62 5.16
N ALA A 15 13.41 4.44 5.39
CA ALA A 15 12.18 4.31 6.15
C ALA A 15 12.42 4.87 7.55
N VAL A 16 11.83 6.04 7.85
CA VAL A 16 11.78 6.58 9.20
C VAL A 16 10.90 5.63 10.01
N ALA A 17 11.55 4.79 10.83
CA ALA A 17 10.83 3.96 11.79
C ALA A 17 10.36 4.86 12.95
N PRO A 18 9.06 4.89 13.28
CA PRO A 18 8.66 5.50 14.53
C PRO A 18 9.18 4.68 15.71
N ALA A 19 9.46 5.38 16.81
CA ALA A 19 9.69 4.74 18.10
C ALA A 19 8.50 3.82 18.43
N ARG A 20 8.80 2.66 19.03
CA ARG A 20 7.83 1.62 19.43
C ARG A 20 6.70 2.14 20.33
N ASP A 21 6.84 3.33 20.92
CA ASP A 21 5.88 3.97 21.84
C ASP A 21 5.14 5.17 21.24
N SER A 22 5.27 5.43 19.93
CA SER A 22 4.52 6.50 19.27
C SER A 22 3.03 6.14 19.17
N THR A 23 2.17 6.78 19.97
CA THR A 23 0.71 6.66 19.89
C THR A 23 0.09 7.42 18.71
N ARG A 24 0.88 8.17 17.94
CA ARG A 24 0.41 8.97 16.82
C ARG A 24 0.39 8.17 15.51
N ALA A 25 -0.70 8.29 14.77
CA ALA A 25 -0.77 7.79 13.39
C ALA A 25 0.23 8.55 12.50
N ILE A 26 0.84 7.84 11.55
CA ILE A 26 1.89 8.37 10.68
C ILE A 26 1.38 8.39 9.25
N ARG A 27 1.59 9.50 8.55
CA ARG A 27 1.27 9.57 7.13
C ARG A 27 2.42 8.92 6.33
N PHE A 28 2.12 7.81 5.68
CA PHE A 28 2.97 7.24 4.64
C PHE A 28 2.60 7.85 3.30
N GLU A 29 3.60 8.12 2.46
CA GLU A 29 3.43 8.65 1.12
C GLU A 29 4.05 7.67 0.12
N ASN A 30 3.24 7.18 -0.81
CA ASN A 30 3.70 6.51 -2.00
C ASN A 30 3.96 7.56 -3.08
N ARG A 31 5.23 7.96 -3.23
CA ARG A 31 5.63 8.98 -4.21
C ARG A 31 5.66 8.51 -5.65
N ILE A 32 5.67 7.19 -5.89
CA ILE A 32 5.69 6.63 -7.24
C ILE A 32 4.30 6.81 -7.85
N LEU A 33 3.28 6.26 -7.18
CA LEU A 33 1.88 6.27 -7.64
C LEU A 33 1.10 7.49 -7.12
N GLY A 34 1.66 8.25 -6.18
CA GLY A 34 1.15 9.55 -5.78
C GLY A 34 -0.07 9.51 -4.86
N TYR A 35 -0.05 8.66 -3.83
CA TYR A 35 -1.06 8.66 -2.77
C TYR A 35 -0.44 8.68 -1.38
N THR A 36 -1.25 8.97 -0.37
CA THR A 36 -0.90 8.87 1.05
C THR A 36 -1.86 7.94 1.77
N VAL A 37 -1.43 7.36 2.89
CA VAL A 37 -2.28 6.57 3.81
C VAL A 37 -1.83 6.84 5.25
N LEU A 38 -2.79 6.91 6.17
CA LEU A 38 -2.51 7.04 7.60
C LEU A 38 -2.29 5.66 8.20
N LEU A 39 -1.07 5.41 8.65
CA LEU A 39 -0.68 4.18 9.33
C LEU A 39 -0.97 4.30 10.84
N PRO A 40 -1.56 3.27 11.46
CA PRO A 40 -1.68 3.22 12.90
C PRO A 40 -0.29 3.18 13.59
N PRO A 41 -0.22 3.57 14.87
CA PRO A 41 0.95 3.36 15.73
C PRO A 41 1.63 1.99 15.57
N GLY A 42 2.94 1.99 15.36
CA GLY A 42 3.75 0.76 15.25
C GLY A 42 3.62 0.01 13.92
N TRP A 43 2.86 0.52 12.96
CA TRP A 43 2.81 -0.03 11.61
C TRP A 43 3.97 0.48 10.75
N HIS A 44 4.34 -0.34 9.78
CA HIS A 44 5.40 -0.07 8.82
C HIS A 44 4.82 -0.12 7.41
N ALA A 45 5.28 0.77 6.54
CA ALA A 45 4.98 0.69 5.11
C ALA A 45 6.22 1.01 4.28
N ALA A 46 6.28 0.42 3.09
CA ALA A 46 7.31 0.67 2.11
C ALA A 46 6.76 0.44 0.70
N VAL A 47 7.23 1.25 -0.25
CA VAL A 47 6.94 1.11 -1.67
C VAL A 47 7.84 0.03 -2.26
N ILE A 48 7.30 -0.84 -3.13
CA ILE A 48 8.09 -1.65 -4.06
C ILE A 48 8.45 -0.77 -5.26
N PRO A 49 9.74 -0.53 -5.52
CA PRO A 49 10.19 0.26 -6.66
C PRO A 49 9.69 -0.23 -8.01
N ASP A 50 9.66 -1.54 -8.21
CA ASP A 50 9.44 -2.19 -9.50
C ASP A 50 8.01 -1.96 -10.05
N ASP A 51 7.00 -1.99 -9.18
CA ASP A 51 5.58 -1.87 -9.57
C ASP A 51 4.86 -0.70 -8.87
N GLY A 52 5.54 0.03 -7.98
CA GLY A 52 4.96 1.11 -7.20
C GLY A 52 3.97 0.66 -6.13
N SER A 53 3.68 -0.63 -5.97
CA SER A 53 2.79 -1.14 -4.91
C SER A 53 3.37 -0.88 -3.52
N ALA A 54 2.52 -0.86 -2.49
CA ALA A 54 2.99 -0.74 -1.10
C ALA A 54 2.84 -2.06 -0.35
N THR A 55 3.86 -2.41 0.43
CA THR A 55 3.74 -3.35 1.55
C THR A 55 3.48 -2.57 2.81
N ILE A 56 2.42 -2.91 3.54
CA ILE A 56 2.02 -2.31 4.81
C ILE A 56 1.86 -3.44 5.84
N ALA A 57 2.47 -3.32 7.02
CA ALA A 57 2.45 -4.38 8.02
C ALA A 57 2.45 -3.85 9.45
N SER A 58 1.81 -4.56 10.37
CA SER A 58 1.79 -4.23 11.80
C SER A 58 3.04 -4.69 12.56
N TYR A 59 4.01 -5.24 11.81
CA TYR A 59 5.32 -5.68 12.28
C TYR A 59 6.37 -5.25 11.24
N ARG A 60 7.66 -5.28 11.60
CA ARG A 60 8.73 -4.96 10.66
C ARG A 60 8.96 -6.14 9.71
N PRO A 61 8.60 -6.05 8.42
CA PRO A 61 8.85 -7.12 7.47
C PRO A 61 10.35 -7.24 7.18
N ARG A 62 10.84 -8.47 6.95
CA ARG A 62 12.24 -8.72 6.53
C ARG A 62 12.50 -8.34 5.08
N SER A 63 11.46 -8.37 4.25
CA SER A 63 11.50 -8.00 2.84
C SER A 63 10.15 -7.41 2.44
N VAL A 64 10.19 -6.39 1.57
CA VAL A 64 9.00 -5.78 0.98
C VAL A 64 8.54 -6.51 -0.27
N TYR A 65 9.40 -7.35 -0.87
CA TYR A 65 9.12 -8.08 -2.11
C TYR A 65 8.44 -9.43 -1.87
N HIS A 66 8.65 -10.04 -0.70
CA HIS A 66 8.18 -11.40 -0.45
C HIS A 66 6.65 -11.45 -0.27
N ILE A 67 5.95 -11.99 -1.28
CA ILE A 67 4.49 -12.07 -1.31
C ILE A 67 3.92 -13.29 -0.58
N ALA A 68 4.61 -14.43 -0.54
CA ALA A 68 4.17 -15.66 0.16
C ALA A 68 4.39 -15.58 1.69
N VAL A 69 4.22 -14.40 2.26
CA VAL A 69 4.42 -14.17 3.69
C VAL A 69 3.34 -14.82 4.54
N LYS A 70 3.75 -15.44 5.65
CA LYS A 70 2.90 -15.82 6.78
C LYS A 70 3.15 -14.83 7.91
N PRO A 71 2.27 -13.85 8.14
CA PRO A 71 2.45 -12.89 9.22
C PRO A 71 2.58 -13.58 10.58
N PRO A 72 3.37 -13.04 11.53
CA PRO A 72 3.39 -13.54 12.90
C PRO A 72 2.00 -13.61 13.52
N ARG A 73 1.83 -14.43 14.56
CA ARG A 73 0.53 -14.62 15.22
C ARG A 73 0.01 -13.28 15.75
N GLY A 74 -1.21 -12.91 15.35
CA GLY A 74 -1.83 -11.66 15.77
C GLY A 74 -1.44 -10.44 14.93
N GLU A 75 -0.57 -10.63 13.93
CA GLU A 75 -0.11 -9.54 13.05
C GLU A 75 -0.83 -9.55 11.69
N THR A 76 -0.81 -8.39 11.05
CA THR A 76 -1.38 -8.12 9.74
C THR A 76 -0.29 -7.73 8.75
N TRP A 77 -0.43 -8.20 7.52
CA TRP A 77 0.36 -7.77 6.38
C TRP A 77 -0.58 -7.45 5.22
N ILE A 78 -0.29 -6.40 4.48
CA ILE A 78 -1.10 -5.90 3.39
C ILE A 78 -0.21 -5.60 2.20
N ARG A 79 -0.60 -6.08 1.03
CA ARG A 79 -0.15 -5.58 -0.26
C ARG A 79 -1.22 -4.66 -0.81
N LEU A 80 -0.86 -3.43 -1.15
CA LEU A 80 -1.76 -2.43 -1.71
C LEU A 80 -1.27 -2.02 -3.10
N TYR A 81 -2.12 -2.23 -4.10
CA TYR A 81 -1.95 -1.76 -5.46
C TYR A 81 -2.89 -0.58 -5.70
N ASP A 82 -2.38 0.46 -6.35
CA ASP A 82 -3.19 1.44 -7.06
C ASP A 82 -3.26 0.95 -8.51
N GLU A 83 -4.44 0.50 -8.92
CA GLU A 83 -4.70 -0.02 -10.27
C GLU A 83 -5.01 1.10 -11.26
N GLY A 84 -4.86 2.35 -10.82
CA GLY A 84 -4.97 3.55 -11.62
C GLY A 84 -6.36 4.16 -11.59
N PRO A 85 -6.55 5.19 -12.43
CA PRO A 85 -7.80 5.92 -12.53
C PRO A 85 -8.95 5.02 -12.97
N LEU A 86 -10.15 5.27 -12.44
CA LEU A 86 -11.33 4.50 -12.85
C LEU A 86 -11.62 4.62 -14.34
N TRP A 87 -11.18 5.69 -15.01
CA TRP A 87 -11.45 5.84 -16.44
C TRP A 87 -10.54 4.97 -17.32
N SER A 88 -9.37 4.57 -16.84
CA SER A 88 -8.36 3.85 -17.64
C SER A 88 -8.57 2.34 -17.65
N ASN A 89 -9.50 1.82 -16.83
CA ASN A 89 -9.76 0.39 -16.73
C ASN A 89 -11.27 0.13 -16.48
N ASP A 90 -11.97 -0.39 -17.48
CA ASP A 90 -13.41 -0.65 -17.39
C ASP A 90 -13.77 -1.74 -16.36
N ALA A 91 -12.84 -2.67 -16.08
CA ALA A 91 -13.03 -3.64 -15.00
C ALA A 91 -12.98 -2.94 -13.63
N ALA A 92 -12.05 -1.99 -13.46
CA ALA A 92 -11.93 -1.17 -12.26
C ALA A 92 -13.16 -0.28 -12.01
N ARG A 93 -13.88 0.15 -13.05
CA ARG A 93 -15.17 0.86 -12.90
C ARG A 93 -16.23 0.04 -12.17
N ARG A 94 -16.13 -1.30 -12.21
CA ARG A 94 -17.04 -2.21 -11.51
C ARG A 94 -16.67 -2.42 -10.05
N TYR A 95 -15.53 -1.89 -9.60
CA TYR A 95 -15.15 -2.00 -8.19
C TYR A 95 -16.12 -1.21 -7.33
N SER A 96 -16.52 -1.83 -6.23
CA SER A 96 -17.41 -1.18 -5.26
C SER A 96 -16.64 -0.14 -4.44
N PRO A 97 -17.33 0.81 -3.77
CA PRO A 97 -16.70 1.54 -2.67
C PRO A 97 -16.05 0.58 -1.66
N LEU A 98 -15.13 1.08 -0.83
CA LEU A 98 -14.53 0.28 0.23
C LEU A 98 -15.64 -0.35 1.09
N PRO A 99 -15.62 -1.69 1.32
CA PRO A 99 -16.69 -2.37 2.05
C PRO A 99 -16.69 -2.00 3.53
N SER A 100 -17.83 -2.20 4.20
CA SER A 100 -17.99 -1.95 5.64
C SER A 100 -17.41 -3.06 6.53
N SER A 101 -17.03 -4.20 5.95
CA SER A 101 -16.39 -5.30 6.66
C SER A 101 -15.36 -6.01 5.78
N LEU A 102 -14.35 -6.60 6.42
CA LEU A 102 -13.33 -7.35 5.70
C LEU A 102 -13.93 -8.64 5.11
N PRO A 103 -13.60 -8.99 3.85
CA PRO A 103 -14.12 -10.19 3.23
C PRO A 103 -13.55 -11.46 3.87
N ARG A 104 -14.10 -12.60 3.47
CA ARG A 104 -13.60 -13.92 3.90
C ARG A 104 -12.18 -14.13 3.37
N VAL A 105 -11.46 -15.02 4.04
CA VAL A 105 -10.13 -15.44 3.61
C VAL A 105 -10.30 -16.44 2.47
N HIS A 106 -9.57 -16.23 1.38
CA HIS A 106 -9.49 -17.11 0.23
C HIS A 106 -8.05 -17.56 -0.01
N PRO A 107 -7.82 -18.82 -0.39
CA PRO A 107 -6.50 -19.28 -0.83
C PRO A 107 -6.23 -18.79 -2.25
N TYR A 108 -5.04 -18.24 -2.48
CA TYR A 108 -4.55 -17.83 -3.80
C TYR A 108 -3.30 -18.63 -4.13
N GLU A 109 -3.22 -19.19 -5.34
CA GLU A 109 -2.03 -19.92 -5.79
C GLU A 109 -0.80 -19.01 -5.80
N GLY A 110 0.36 -19.52 -5.33
CA GLY A 110 1.62 -18.77 -5.22
C GLY A 110 1.65 -17.65 -4.17
N PHE A 111 0.48 -17.17 -3.72
CA PHE A 111 0.36 -16.10 -2.73
C PHE A 111 -0.07 -16.62 -1.35
N GLY A 112 -0.86 -17.68 -1.27
CA GLY A 112 -1.41 -18.21 -0.03
C GLY A 112 -2.69 -17.50 0.45
N PRO A 113 -3.16 -17.80 1.67
CA PRO A 113 -4.45 -17.32 2.16
C PRO A 113 -4.44 -15.81 2.44
N ALA A 114 -5.41 -15.09 1.86
CA ALA A 114 -5.57 -13.65 2.03
C ALA A 114 -7.04 -13.23 1.92
N ARG A 115 -7.35 -12.03 2.37
CA ARG A 115 -8.60 -11.33 2.07
C ARG A 115 -8.32 -10.36 0.94
N GLN A 116 -9.03 -10.45 -0.17
CA GLN A 116 -8.89 -9.53 -1.29
C GLN A 116 -9.97 -8.47 -1.24
N LEU A 117 -9.58 -7.21 -1.34
CA LEU A 117 -10.48 -6.07 -1.46
C LEU A 117 -10.18 -5.36 -2.78
N ASN A 118 -11.16 -5.32 -3.66
CA ASN A 118 -11.17 -4.50 -4.86
C ASN A 118 -12.10 -3.32 -4.57
N PHE A 119 -11.57 -2.11 -4.51
CA PHE A 119 -12.38 -0.96 -4.14
C PHE A 119 -12.00 0.31 -4.89
N ARG A 120 -12.96 1.22 -5.04
CA ARG A 120 -12.72 2.57 -5.55
C ARG A 120 -12.59 3.57 -4.42
N LEU A 121 -11.64 4.49 -4.56
CA LEU A 121 -11.45 5.61 -3.63
C LEU A 121 -10.76 6.78 -4.36
N ASP A 122 -11.19 8.01 -4.10
CA ASP A 122 -10.63 9.24 -4.69
C ASP A 122 -10.52 9.22 -6.24
N GLY A 123 -11.39 8.47 -6.93
CA GLY A 123 -11.39 8.36 -8.39
C GLY A 123 -10.40 7.33 -8.96
N HIS A 124 -9.71 6.57 -8.11
CA HIS A 124 -8.85 5.44 -8.48
C HIS A 124 -9.46 4.11 -8.04
N ALA A 125 -9.03 3.03 -8.68
CA ALA A 125 -9.22 1.68 -8.19
C ALA A 125 -8.00 1.20 -7.41
N PHE A 126 -8.27 0.51 -6.31
CA PHE A 126 -7.27 -0.10 -5.46
C PHE A 126 -7.58 -1.58 -5.29
N LEU A 127 -6.50 -2.36 -5.24
CA LEU A 127 -6.53 -3.77 -4.90
C LEU A 127 -5.67 -3.95 -3.64
N ALA A 128 -6.30 -4.44 -2.57
CA ALA A 128 -5.62 -4.77 -1.32
C ALA A 128 -5.73 -6.26 -1.01
N PHE A 129 -4.58 -6.90 -0.77
CA PHE A 129 -4.53 -8.24 -0.18
C PHE A 129 -4.13 -8.15 1.28
N VAL A 130 -5.01 -8.61 2.18
CA VAL A 130 -4.80 -8.57 3.64
C VAL A 130 -4.59 -9.99 4.18
N LYS A 131 -3.44 -10.21 4.81
CA LYS A 131 -3.03 -11.49 5.40
C LYS A 131 -2.96 -11.44 6.92
N GLY A 132 -3.03 -12.62 7.53
CA GLY A 132 -2.91 -12.80 8.97
C GLY A 132 -4.21 -12.48 9.72
N LYS A 133 -4.06 -12.12 11.00
CA LYS A 133 -5.17 -11.70 11.85
C LYS A 133 -5.22 -10.17 11.81
N PRO A 134 -6.29 -9.55 11.26
CA PRO A 134 -6.44 -8.10 11.24
C PRO A 134 -6.25 -7.52 12.64
N ARG A 135 -5.24 -6.66 12.78
CA ARG A 135 -4.91 -5.94 14.00
C ARG A 135 -5.42 -4.51 13.83
N GLY A 136 -6.20 -4.02 14.80
CA GLY A 136 -6.83 -2.70 14.67
C GLY A 136 -7.79 -2.60 13.47
N ASP A 137 -8.12 -1.37 13.09
CA ASP A 137 -9.08 -1.09 12.03
C ASP A 137 -8.40 -0.90 10.67
N VAL A 138 -8.24 -2.02 9.95
CA VAL A 138 -7.68 -2.04 8.59
C VAL A 138 -8.53 -1.24 7.59
N LEU A 139 -9.85 -1.26 7.73
CA LEU A 139 -10.74 -0.57 6.79
C LEU A 139 -10.63 0.95 6.97
N SER A 140 -10.59 1.45 8.21
CA SER A 140 -10.34 2.87 8.46
C SER A 140 -8.97 3.31 7.96
N MET A 141 -7.94 2.47 8.06
CA MET A 141 -6.64 2.74 7.44
C MET A 141 -6.76 2.87 5.92
N LEU A 142 -7.40 1.91 5.23
CA LEU A 142 -7.59 2.00 3.77
C LEU A 142 -8.47 3.19 3.37
N ALA A 143 -9.50 3.52 4.15
CA ALA A 143 -10.36 4.68 3.93
C ALA A 143 -9.63 6.03 4.09
N SER A 144 -8.46 6.03 4.74
CA SER A 144 -7.61 7.21 4.88
C SER A 144 -6.75 7.50 3.65
N ILE A 145 -6.78 6.63 2.64
CA ILE A 145 -6.00 6.83 1.42
C ILE A 145 -6.44 8.15 0.76
N ARG A 146 -5.47 8.99 0.40
CA ARG A 146 -5.71 10.25 -0.32
C ARG A 146 -4.74 10.42 -1.46
N LEU A 147 -5.23 10.81 -2.64
CA LEU A 147 -4.36 11.17 -3.76
C LEU A 147 -3.59 12.46 -3.48
N THR A 148 -2.30 12.46 -3.83
CA THR A 148 -1.48 13.66 -3.89
C THR A 148 -1.73 14.41 -5.20
N ALA A 149 -1.10 15.58 -5.38
CA ALA A 149 -1.12 16.27 -6.66
C ALA A 149 -0.57 15.39 -7.80
N ARG A 150 0.48 14.60 -7.53
CA ARG A 150 1.04 13.66 -8.49
C ARG A 150 0.04 12.57 -8.88
N GLY A 151 -0.60 11.93 -7.90
CA GLY A 151 -1.57 10.86 -8.19
C GLY A 151 -2.74 11.36 -9.04
N ARG A 152 -3.27 12.55 -8.70
CA ARG A 152 -4.29 13.21 -9.53
C ARG A 152 -3.79 13.55 -10.94
N ALA A 153 -2.53 13.96 -11.09
CA ALA A 153 -1.94 14.25 -12.40
C ALA A 153 -1.75 12.98 -13.23
N LEU A 154 -1.28 11.88 -12.63
CA LEU A 154 -1.20 10.56 -13.28
C LEU A 154 -2.59 10.08 -13.75
N ALA A 155 -3.66 10.61 -13.17
CA ALA A 155 -5.03 10.34 -13.58
C ALA A 155 -5.55 11.17 -14.76
N LEU A 156 -4.72 11.99 -15.40
CA LEU A 156 -5.14 12.87 -16.50
C LEU A 156 -4.33 12.65 -17.78
N VAL A 157 -3.41 11.68 -17.80
CA VAL A 157 -2.48 11.40 -18.90
C VAL A 157 -2.88 10.13 -19.64
#